data_AF-A0A4V1VKZ0-F1
#
_entry.id   AF-A0A4V1VKZ0-F1
#
_cell.length_a   1.000
_cell.length_b   1.000
_cell.length_c   1.000
_cell.angle_alpha   90.00
_cell.angle_beta   90.00
_cell.angle_gamma   90.00
#
_symmetry.space_group_name_H-M   'P 1'
#
loop_
_entity.id
_entity.type
_entity.pdbx_description
1 polymer ?
#
loop_
_entity_poly.entity_id
_entity_poly.type
_entity_poly.pdbx_seq_one_letter_code
_entity_poly.pdbx_strand_id
1 'polypeptide(L)' 'MMPESKPAGFESHWDSQWFKHKADECRRIAGLLPDQTSQQSLLLLANDFEQQSQHAKLLASIAVPGQFET' A
#
# COMPACT_ATOMS: atom_id res chain seq x y z
N MET A 1 -18.09 4.31 27.47
CA MET A 1 -17.89 3.44 26.28
C MET A 1 -16.49 3.73 25.79
N MET A 2 -15.50 2.94 26.20
CA MET A 2 -14.13 3.12 25.74
C MET A 2 -14.05 2.59 24.29
N PRO A 3 -13.38 3.29 23.35
CA PRO A 3 -13.13 2.74 22.04
C PRO A 3 -12.33 1.46 22.22
N GLU A 4 -12.81 0.36 21.66
CA GLU A 4 -12.09 -0.90 21.63
C GLU A 4 -10.75 -0.66 20.92
N SER A 5 -9.67 -0.64 21.70
CA SER A 5 -8.31 -0.67 21.18
C SER A 5 -8.18 -1.97 20.39
N LYS A 6 -8.27 -1.85 19.06
CA LYS A 6 -7.94 -2.93 18.13
C LYS A 6 -6.60 -3.53 18.55
N PRO A 7 -6.42 -4.86 18.46
CA PRO A 7 -5.23 -5.51 18.97
C PRO A 7 -3.98 -4.89 18.35
N ALA A 8 -3.21 -4.19 19.19
CA ALA A 8 -1.89 -3.68 18.89
C ALA A 8 -0.96 -4.88 18.70
N GLY A 9 -0.77 -5.29 17.45
CA GLY A 9 0.05 -6.44 17.09
C GLY A 9 0.24 -6.64 15.58
N PHE A 10 -0.56 -5.95 14.76
CA PHE A 10 -0.41 -5.90 13.30
C PHE A 10 -0.51 -4.47 12.75
N GLU A 11 -0.16 -3.46 13.57
CA GLU A 11 -0.10 -2.08 13.08
C GLU A 11 1.11 -1.89 12.15
N SER A 12 0.80 -1.61 10.88
CA SER A 12 1.48 -0.59 10.06
C SER A 12 2.82 -0.90 9.36
N HIS A 13 3.19 -2.15 9.08
CA HIS A 13 4.29 -2.43 8.13
C HIS A 13 3.82 -2.89 6.73
N TRP A 14 2.55 -3.27 6.60
CA TRP A 14 1.99 -3.84 5.37
C TRP A 14 0.61 -3.25 5.04
N ASP A 15 0.39 -1.97 5.32
CA ASP A 15 -0.88 -1.35 4.95
C ASP A 15 -0.95 -1.17 3.42
N SER A 16 -1.83 -1.95 2.79
CA SER A 16 -2.06 -1.87 1.34
C SER A 16 -2.51 -0.49 0.86
N GLN A 17 -3.22 0.28 1.70
CA GLN A 17 -3.65 1.63 1.36
C GLN A 17 -2.49 2.61 1.39
N TRP A 18 -1.59 2.48 2.38
CA TRP A 18 -0.36 3.26 2.42
C TRP A 18 0.49 3.04 1.17
N PHE A 19 0.72 1.78 0.78
CA PHE A 19 1.46 1.45 -0.44
C PHE A 19 0.80 2.01 -1.70
N LYS A 20 -0.53 1.88 -1.81
CA LYS A 20 -1.28 2.47 -2.93
C LYS A 20 -1.09 4.00 -2.98
N HIS A 21 -1.21 4.68 -1.85
CA HIS A 21 -0.97 6.12 -1.78
C HIS A 21 0.44 6.48 -2.24
N LYS A 22 1.47 5.74 -1.81
CA LYS A 22 2.85 5.98 -2.26
C LYS A 22 3.03 5.77 -3.76
N ALA A 23 2.40 4.75 -4.35
CA ALA A 23 2.41 4.54 -5.79
C ALA A 23 1.80 5.73 -6.54
N ASP A 24 0.64 6.22 -6.10
CA ASP A 24 -0.06 7.34 -6.71
C ASP A 24 0.74 8.66 -6.57
N GLU A 25 1.39 8.87 -5.42
CA GLU A 25 2.24 10.04 -5.19
C GLU A 25 3.50 10.01 -6.06
N CYS A 26 4.15 8.86 -6.22
CA CYS A 26 5.29 8.70 -7.12
C CYS A 26 4.91 9.04 -8.57
N ARG A 27 3.74 8.59 -9.05
CA ARG A 27 3.23 8.94 -10.39
C ARG A 27 2.95 10.43 -10.53
N ARG A 28 2.32 11.03 -9.51
CA ARG A 28 2.02 12.46 -9.47
C ARG A 28 3.31 13.28 -9.58
N ILE A 29 4.33 12.96 -8.78
CA ILE A 29 5.62 13.66 -8.80
C ILE A 29 6.33 13.42 -10.15
N ALA A 30 6.33 12.19 -10.67
CA ALA A 30 6.94 11.88 -11.96
C ALA A 30 6.37 12.75 -13.10
N GLY A 31 5.07 13.02 -13.10
CA GLY A 31 4.42 13.91 -14.09
C GLY A 31 4.81 15.39 -13.98
N LEU A 32 5.46 15.79 -12.89
CA LEU A 32 5.94 17.16 -12.66
C LEU A 32 7.43 17.34 -12.97
N LEU A 33 8.16 16.25 -13.23
CA LEU A 33 9.60 16.30 -13.45
C LEU A 33 9.94 16.58 -14.92
N PRO A 34 10.91 17.47 -15.19
CA PRO A 34 11.38 17.73 -16.55
C PRO A 34 12.46 16.73 -17.02
N ASP A 35 13.13 16.06 -16.08
CA ASP A 35 14.19 15.08 -16.36
C ASP A 35 13.62 13.67 -16.56
N GLN A 36 13.93 13.08 -17.71
CA GLN A 36 13.42 11.77 -18.11
C GLN A 36 13.91 10.65 -17.19
N THR A 37 15.16 10.71 -16.73
CA THR A 37 15.75 9.67 -15.88
C THR A 37 15.02 9.61 -14.53
N SER A 38 14.86 10.76 -13.89
CA SER A 38 14.18 10.92 -12.61
C SER A 38 12.70 10.57 -12.71
N GLN A 39 12.04 10.95 -13.81
CA GLN A 39 10.67 10.53 -14.11
C GLN A 39 10.56 9.00 -14.16
N GLN A 40 11.46 8.35 -14.92
CA GLN A 40 11.45 6.90 -15.07
C GLN A 40 11.74 6.17 -13.75
N SER A 41 12.68 6.66 -12.95
CA SER A 41 12.96 6.11 -11.63
C SER A 41 11.75 6.19 -10.69
N LEU A 42 11.02 7.31 -10.69
CA LEU A 42 9.79 7.43 -9.88
C LEU A 42 8.66 6.54 -10.39
N LEU A 43 8.52 6.35 -11.70
CA LEU A 43 7.52 5.45 -12.26
C LEU A 43 7.82 3.97 -11.92
N LEU A 44 9.09 3.58 -11.91
CA LEU A 44 9.49 2.25 -11.45
C LEU A 44 9.17 2.06 -9.96
N LEU A 45 9.53 3.05 -9.12
CA LEU A 45 9.20 3.02 -7.70
C LEU A 45 7.69 2.98 -7.44
N ALA A 46 6.90 3.67 -8.26
CA ALA A 46 5.44 3.62 -8.19
C ALA A 46 4.91 2.19 -8.44
N ASN A 47 5.48 1.49 -9.41
CA ASN A 47 5.09 0.12 -9.72
C ASN A 47 5.46 -0.84 -8.59
N ASP A 48 6.63 -0.67 -7.98
CA ASP A 48 7.05 -1.47 -6.82
C ASP A 48 6.07 -1.27 -5.65
N PHE A 49 5.69 -0.02 -5.35
CA PHE A 49 4.67 0.25 -4.32
C PHE A 49 3.30 -0.36 -4.66
N GLU A 50 2.87 -0.33 -5.92
CA GLU A 50 1.60 -0.97 -6.30
C GLU A 50 1.65 -2.49 -6.11
N GLN A 51 2.77 -3.14 -6.44
CA GLN A 51 2.96 -4.57 -6.17
C GLN A 51 2.92 -4.87 -4.66
N GLN A 52 3.57 -4.05 -3.83
CA GLN A 52 3.51 -4.20 -2.37
C GLN A 52 2.08 -4.01 -1.84
N SER A 53 1.29 -3.10 -2.42
CA SER A 53 -0.14 -2.94 -2.09
C SER A 53 -0.93 -4.22 -2.38
N GLN A 54 -0.68 -4.84 -3.53
CA GLN A 54 -1.34 -6.10 -3.92
C GLN A 54 -0.94 -7.26 -3.00
N HIS A 55 0.36 -7.39 -2.69
CA HIS A 55 0.85 -8.41 -1.75
C HIS A 55 0.26 -8.23 -0.35
N ALA A 56 0.20 -6.99 0.16
CA ALA A 56 -0.43 -6.68 1.43
C ALA A 56 -1.92 -7.08 1.46
N LYS A 57 -2.67 -6.81 0.39
CA LYS A 57 -4.07 -7.25 0.27
C LYS A 57 -4.21 -8.77 0.30
N LEU A 58 -3.35 -9.47 -0.44
CA LEU A 58 -3.35 -10.93 -0.48
C LEU A 58 -3.06 -11.49 0.92
N LEU A 59 -2.01 -11.00 1.58
CA LEU A 59 -1.66 -11.42 2.94
C LEU A 59 -2.81 -11.18 3.93
N ALA A 60 -3.45 -10.01 3.86
CA ALA A 60 -4.62 -9.70 4.70
C ALA A 60 -5.79 -10.66 4.44
N SER A 61 -6.06 -11.02 3.18
CA SER A 61 -7.12 -11.98 2.83
C SER A 61 -6.85 -13.40 3.32
N ILE A 62 -5.58 -13.80 3.44
CA ILE A 62 -5.18 -15.12 3.94
C ILE A 62 -5.15 -15.14 5.48
N ALA A 63 -4.68 -14.06 6.10
CA ALA A 63 -4.51 -13.96 7.56
C ALA A 63 -5.82 -13.83 8.34
N VAL A 64 -6.93 -13.46 7.69
CA VAL A 64 -8.27 -13.40 8.30
C VAL A 64 -9.20 -14.45 7.66
N PRO A 65 -9.02 -15.75 7.93
CA PRO A 65 -9.98 -16.77 7.52
C PRO A 65 -11.15 -16.77 8.50
N GLY A 66 -12.32 -16.23 8.13
CA GLY A 66 -13.51 -16.34 8.99
C GLY A 66 -14.69 -15.38 8.78
N GLN A 67 -14.69 -14.48 7.79
CA GLN A 67 -15.88 -13.65 7.50
C GLN A 67 -16.88 -14.28 6.50
N PHE A 68 -16.72 -15.56 6.18
CA PHE A 68 -17.58 -16.31 5.25
C PHE A 68 -18.24 -17.54 5.89
N GLU A 69 -18.72 -17.44 7.13
CA GLU A 69 -19.67 -18.42 7.67
C GLU A 69 -20.85 -17.64 8.28
N THR A 70 -21.92 -17.54 7.48
CA THR A 70 -23.29 -17.21 7.90
C THR A 70 -23.97 -18.39 8.55
#